data_AF-A0A165J3M3-F1
#
_entry.id   AF-A0A165J3M3-F1
#
_cell.length_a   1.000
_cell.length_b   1.000
_cell.length_c   1.000
_cell.angle_alpha   90.00
_cell.angle_beta   90.00
_cell.angle_gamma   90.00
#
_symmetry.space_group_name_H-M   'P 1'
#
loop_
_entity.id
_entity.type
_entity.pdbx_description
1 polymer ?
#
loop_
_entity_poly.entity_id
_entity_poly.type
_entity_poly.pdbx_seq_one_letter_code
_entity_poly.pdbx_strand_id
1 'polypeptide(L)'
;KHSHGEYDEWMRLFLETMHADVFMFTTPELADTARRLRGPLPLIVDTRWSTPKDIPPLASPKRREQLAAQQEKDREKAYHNADLYAVWAAKTFFMDTALKSQHPSRKPYSYAFWMDIGTFRRPHAFRRWPEVGAVRKFWKSASKESGTPAEDLVIVPIQWQPPESSRTWNESMGPLDIDFAIGSMFGGTPKAMEWWNKVYFTYFYHYIDRGLFVGKDQTMWNALFWLYPKRFLTVWANDPETMPGQNRGEGAGDCGGWWGYYVYWLAPPTERSATEDEFFKYVRCRRIRALSMETVLRRTLGGQWVPPVPSLPLIDPPAA
;
A
#
# COMPACT_ATOMS: atom_id res chain seq x y z
N LYS A 1 6.11 17.58 -5.81
CA LYS A 1 5.80 16.54 -6.83
C LYS A 1 4.58 16.91 -7.67
N HIS A 2 3.49 17.39 -7.06
CA HIS A 2 2.31 17.89 -7.76
C HIS A 2 1.95 19.28 -7.24
N SER A 3 1.16 20.03 -8.01
CA SER A 3 0.63 21.33 -7.59
C SER A 3 -0.41 21.18 -6.48
N HIS A 4 -0.66 22.26 -5.72
CA HIS A 4 -1.74 22.27 -4.73
C HIS A 4 -3.11 22.05 -5.38
N GLY A 5 -3.36 22.65 -6.56
CA GLY A 5 -4.63 22.50 -7.26
C GLY A 5 -4.92 21.06 -7.71
N GLU A 6 -3.91 20.31 -8.16
CA GLU A 6 -4.07 18.87 -8.44
C GLU A 6 -4.45 18.09 -7.17
N TYR A 7 -3.78 18.38 -6.05
CA TYR A 7 -4.07 17.71 -4.78
C TYR A 7 -5.45 18.06 -4.25
N ASP A 8 -5.89 19.32 -4.34
CA ASP A 8 -7.22 19.74 -3.93
C ASP A 8 -8.31 18.98 -4.70
N GLU A 9 -8.13 18.81 -6.00
CA GLU A 9 -9.05 18.00 -6.82
C GLU A 9 -9.04 16.52 -6.42
N TRP A 10 -7.87 15.93 -6.18
CA TRP A 10 -7.79 14.53 -5.73
C TRP A 10 -8.42 14.34 -4.34
N MET A 11 -8.22 15.30 -3.43
CA MET A 11 -8.87 15.28 -2.13
C MET A 11 -10.38 15.38 -2.26
N ARG A 12 -10.87 16.27 -3.13
CA ARG A 12 -12.29 16.43 -3.41
C ARG A 12 -12.90 15.12 -3.91
N LEU A 13 -12.29 14.52 -4.95
CA LEU A 13 -12.73 13.26 -5.53
C LEU A 13 -12.84 12.14 -4.48
N PHE A 14 -11.83 12.01 -3.61
CA PHE A 14 -11.84 11.01 -2.55
C PHE A 14 -12.85 11.30 -1.43
N LEU A 15 -12.76 12.48 -0.80
CA LEU A 15 -13.49 12.79 0.43
C LEU A 15 -14.99 13.01 0.22
N GLU A 16 -15.39 13.55 -0.94
CA GLU A 16 -16.80 13.76 -1.28
C GLU A 16 -17.49 12.46 -1.70
N THR A 17 -16.75 11.49 -2.26
CA THR A 17 -17.34 10.29 -2.85
C THR A 17 -17.30 9.08 -1.93
N MET A 18 -16.23 8.89 -1.14
CA MET A 18 -16.02 7.67 -0.35
C MET A 18 -16.87 7.69 0.94
N HIS A 19 -17.84 6.80 1.12
CA HIS A 19 -18.71 6.82 2.31
C HIS A 19 -18.13 6.02 3.51
N ALA A 20 -17.07 5.25 3.32
CA ALA A 20 -16.40 4.57 4.42
C ALA A 20 -15.82 5.58 5.43
N ASP A 21 -15.68 5.17 6.69
CA ASP A 21 -14.97 5.97 7.68
C ASP A 21 -13.56 6.28 7.21
N VAL A 22 -13.17 7.56 7.26
CA VAL A 22 -11.83 8.01 6.89
C VAL A 22 -11.07 8.46 8.13
N PHE A 23 -9.86 7.97 8.29
CA PHE A 23 -8.87 8.55 9.18
C PHE A 23 -7.79 9.20 8.30
N MET A 24 -7.62 10.51 8.43
CA MET A 24 -6.72 11.28 7.58
C MET A 24 -5.62 11.92 8.42
N PHE A 25 -4.37 11.59 8.11
CA PHE A 25 -3.21 12.34 8.57
C PHE A 25 -2.96 13.48 7.60
N THR A 26 -2.85 14.70 8.11
CA THR A 26 -2.58 15.89 7.30
C THR A 26 -1.96 16.99 8.14
N THR A 27 -1.46 18.06 7.52
CA THR A 27 -0.94 19.21 8.28
C THR A 27 -2.09 20.05 8.85
N PRO A 28 -1.87 20.82 9.93
CA PRO A 28 -2.90 21.68 10.52
C PRO A 28 -3.62 22.58 9.50
N GLU A 29 -2.88 23.10 8.52
CA GLU A 29 -3.38 24.04 7.51
C GLU A 29 -4.40 23.38 6.55
N LEU A 30 -4.30 22.07 6.33
CA LEU A 30 -5.19 21.32 5.43
C LEU A 30 -6.40 20.70 6.15
N ALA A 31 -6.43 20.73 7.48
CA ALA A 31 -7.46 20.05 8.27
C ALA A 31 -8.87 20.57 7.98
N ASP A 32 -9.04 21.89 7.91
CA ASP A 32 -10.35 22.50 7.66
C ASP A 32 -10.82 22.31 6.22
N THR A 33 -9.88 22.27 5.26
CA THR A 33 -10.20 21.88 3.89
C THR A 33 -10.69 20.43 3.82
N ALA A 34 -10.00 19.50 4.48
CA ALA A 34 -10.44 18.10 4.53
C ALA A 34 -11.84 17.95 5.14
N ARG A 35 -12.12 18.63 6.27
CA ARG A 35 -13.45 18.63 6.90
C ARG A 35 -14.53 19.24 6.00
N ARG A 36 -14.23 20.36 5.35
CA ARG A 36 -15.16 21.02 4.44
C ARG A 36 -15.52 20.14 3.25
N LEU A 37 -14.53 19.56 2.58
CA LEU A 37 -14.73 18.64 1.45
C LEU A 37 -15.50 17.38 1.88
N ARG A 38 -15.22 16.88 3.08
CA ARG A 38 -15.92 15.71 3.61
C ARG A 38 -17.40 15.94 3.88
N GLY A 39 -17.77 17.15 4.31
CA GLY A 39 -19.12 17.48 4.73
C GLY A 39 -19.57 16.61 5.92
N PRO A 40 -20.76 15.98 5.86
CA PRO A 40 -21.33 15.25 7.00
C PRO A 40 -20.79 13.81 7.16
N LEU A 41 -19.96 13.32 6.24
CA LEU A 41 -19.48 11.94 6.27
C LEU A 41 -18.43 11.73 7.38
N PRO A 42 -18.33 10.52 7.98
CA PRO A 42 -17.39 10.27 9.07
C PRO A 42 -15.94 10.52 8.66
N LEU A 43 -15.24 11.37 9.41
CA LEU A 43 -13.83 11.69 9.23
C LEU A 43 -13.18 11.98 10.58
N ILE A 44 -12.03 11.36 10.82
CA ILE A 44 -11.10 11.73 11.89
C ILE A 44 -9.89 12.36 11.21
N VAL A 45 -9.55 13.58 11.60
CA VAL A 45 -8.38 14.30 11.11
C VAL A 45 -7.34 14.37 12.22
N ASP A 46 -6.14 13.89 11.92
CA ASP A 46 -5.00 13.91 12.81
C ASP A 46 -3.90 14.81 12.25
N THR A 47 -3.57 15.86 13.00
CA THR A 47 -2.62 16.91 12.62
C THR A 47 -1.46 17.01 13.60
N ARG A 48 -1.18 15.95 14.37
CA ARG A 48 -0.15 15.96 15.42
C ARG A 48 1.26 16.25 14.90
N TRP A 49 1.52 16.02 13.61
CA TRP A 49 2.82 16.27 12.98
C TRP A 49 2.70 17.29 11.86
N SER A 50 3.40 18.42 12.00
CA SER A 50 3.42 19.50 10.99
C SER A 50 4.37 19.21 9.83
N THR A 51 5.40 18.36 10.04
CA THR A 51 6.30 17.89 8.99
C THR A 51 6.48 16.37 9.06
N PRO A 52 6.67 15.68 7.92
CA PRO A 52 6.98 14.25 7.90
C PRO A 52 8.20 13.83 8.74
N LYS A 53 9.12 14.77 9.05
CA LYS A 53 10.30 14.52 9.88
C LYS A 53 10.01 14.46 11.37
N ASP A 54 8.81 14.85 11.81
CA ASP A 54 8.41 14.81 13.21
C ASP A 54 7.68 13.51 13.58
N ILE A 55 7.44 12.63 12.60
CA ILE A 55 6.76 11.36 12.80
C ILE A 55 7.70 10.45 13.65
N PRO A 56 7.24 9.86 14.78
CA PRO A 56 8.11 9.28 15.80
C PRO A 56 9.15 8.28 15.32
N PRO A 57 8.85 7.33 14.42
CA PRO A 57 9.87 6.40 13.92
C PRO A 57 10.99 7.07 13.13
N LEU A 58 10.80 8.32 12.69
CA LEU A 58 11.70 9.09 11.83
C LEU A 58 12.25 10.35 12.53
N ALA A 59 11.76 10.65 13.74
CA ALA A 59 11.97 11.94 14.40
C ALA A 59 13.37 12.15 14.98
N SER A 60 14.16 11.10 15.18
CA SER A 60 15.49 11.25 15.77
C SER A 60 16.45 11.99 14.81
N PRO A 61 17.40 12.79 15.33
CA PRO A 61 18.37 13.50 14.50
C PRO A 61 19.10 12.59 13.51
N LYS A 62 19.52 11.40 13.97
CA LYS A 62 20.14 10.36 13.13
C LYS A 62 19.26 9.96 11.95
N ARG A 63 17.97 9.71 12.18
CA ARG A 63 17.03 9.28 11.13
C ARG A 63 16.78 10.40 10.11
N ARG A 64 16.67 11.65 10.56
CA ARG A 64 16.52 12.81 9.68
C ARG A 64 17.71 12.97 8.73
N GLU A 65 18.93 12.84 9.26
CA GLU A 65 20.15 12.88 8.46
C GLU A 65 20.21 11.73 7.45
N GLN A 66 19.95 10.50 7.91
CA GLN A 66 19.96 9.32 7.05
C GLN A 66 18.92 9.38 5.93
N LEU A 67 17.73 9.94 6.21
CA LEU A 67 16.67 10.18 5.22
C LEU A 67 17.07 11.25 4.22
N ALA A 68 17.69 12.34 4.66
CA ALA A 68 18.22 13.37 3.75
C ALA A 68 19.26 12.77 2.79
N ALA A 69 20.15 11.90 3.30
CA ALA A 69 21.15 11.21 2.50
C ALA A 69 20.59 10.17 1.52
N GLN A 70 19.30 9.80 1.59
CA GLN A 70 18.68 8.88 0.63
C GLN A 70 18.56 9.51 -0.76
N GLN A 71 18.43 10.84 -0.85
CA GLN A 71 18.22 11.51 -2.14
C GLN A 71 19.40 11.29 -3.09
N GLU A 72 20.63 11.25 -2.58
CA GLU A 72 21.80 11.00 -3.42
C GLU A 72 21.87 9.56 -3.97
N LYS A 73 21.15 8.63 -3.34
CA LYS A 73 21.09 7.22 -3.75
C LYS A 73 19.92 6.93 -4.69
N ASP A 74 18.97 7.85 -4.81
CA ASP A 74 17.78 7.64 -5.63
C ASP A 74 18.09 7.91 -7.12
N ARG A 75 17.91 6.88 -7.95
CA ARG A 75 17.95 7.00 -9.42
C ARG A 75 16.90 7.98 -9.98
N GLU A 76 15.85 8.28 -9.21
CA GLU A 76 14.77 9.22 -9.53
C GLU A 76 14.82 10.52 -8.70
N LYS A 77 16.00 10.88 -8.15
CA LYS A 77 16.17 12.04 -7.25
C LYS A 77 15.72 13.40 -7.79
N ALA A 78 15.52 13.52 -9.11
CA ALA A 78 14.95 14.70 -9.74
C ALA A 78 13.47 14.95 -9.36
N TYR A 79 12.75 13.90 -8.95
CA TYR A 79 11.31 13.97 -8.64
C TYR A 79 11.00 13.72 -7.18
N HIS A 80 11.99 13.26 -6.40
CA HIS A 80 11.85 12.83 -5.03
C HIS A 80 12.74 13.65 -4.09
N ASN A 81 12.34 13.75 -2.83
CA ASN A 81 13.05 14.47 -1.79
C ASN A 81 12.88 13.74 -0.43
N ALA A 82 13.65 14.18 0.56
CA ALA A 82 13.66 13.57 1.89
C ALA A 82 12.28 13.52 2.56
N ASP A 83 11.45 14.55 2.36
CA ASP A 83 10.12 14.63 2.97
C ASP A 83 9.18 13.58 2.37
N LEU A 84 9.28 13.34 1.06
CA LEU A 84 8.53 12.30 0.38
C LEU A 84 8.93 10.91 0.87
N TYR A 85 10.22 10.65 1.05
CA TYR A 85 10.70 9.38 1.63
C TYR A 85 10.17 9.18 3.04
N ALA A 86 10.10 10.24 3.85
CA ALA A 86 9.56 10.18 5.19
C ALA A 86 8.06 9.81 5.19
N VAL A 87 7.26 10.43 4.30
CA VAL A 87 5.84 10.07 4.14
C VAL A 87 5.67 8.61 3.72
N TRP A 88 6.46 8.15 2.74
CA TRP A 88 6.42 6.76 2.27
C TRP A 88 6.81 5.77 3.36
N ALA A 89 7.84 6.08 4.16
CA ALA A 89 8.25 5.24 5.28
C ALA A 89 7.20 5.21 6.41
N ALA A 90 6.47 6.30 6.62
CA ALA A 90 5.51 6.41 7.72
C ALA A 90 4.17 5.71 7.49
N LYS A 91 3.86 5.21 6.28
CA LYS A 91 2.52 4.68 5.95
C LYS A 91 2.04 3.59 6.90
N THR A 92 2.91 2.63 7.23
CA THR A 92 2.56 1.51 8.14
C THR A 92 2.37 1.99 9.58
N PHE A 93 3.16 2.97 10.02
CA PHE A 93 3.04 3.60 11.32
C PHE A 93 1.73 4.39 11.45
N PHE A 94 1.36 5.16 10.42
CA PHE A 94 0.10 5.88 10.38
C PHE A 94 -1.10 4.94 10.48
N MET A 95 -1.07 3.82 9.74
CA MET A 95 -2.13 2.82 9.81
C MET A 95 -2.29 2.24 11.22
N ASP A 96 -1.19 1.80 11.83
CA ASP A 96 -1.18 1.27 13.19
C ASP A 96 -1.64 2.31 14.23
N THR A 97 -1.19 3.56 14.08
CA THR A 97 -1.60 4.68 14.95
C THR A 97 -3.10 4.96 14.83
N ALA A 98 -3.65 5.00 13.62
CA ALA A 98 -5.07 5.23 13.39
C ALA A 98 -5.94 4.12 14.02
N LEU A 99 -5.49 2.87 13.91
CA LEU A 99 -6.17 1.72 14.51
C LEU A 99 -6.14 1.74 16.04
N LYS A 100 -5.00 2.13 16.64
CA LYS A 100 -4.84 2.25 18.10
C LYS A 100 -5.53 3.48 18.69
N SER A 101 -5.74 4.53 17.90
CA SER A 101 -6.38 5.78 18.34
C SER A 101 -7.91 5.71 18.33
N GLN A 102 -8.50 4.53 18.08
CA GLN A 102 -9.95 4.37 18.02
C GLN A 102 -10.60 4.54 19.40
N HIS A 103 -11.70 5.27 19.42
CA HIS A 103 -12.44 5.50 20.65
C HIS A 103 -12.97 4.16 21.22
N PRO A 104 -12.76 3.85 22.52
CA PRO A 104 -13.14 2.55 23.10
C PRO A 104 -14.62 2.19 22.97
N SER A 105 -15.51 3.17 22.82
CA SER A 105 -16.95 2.94 22.61
C SER A 105 -17.33 2.55 21.18
N ARG A 106 -16.40 2.61 20.21
CA ARG A 106 -16.63 2.19 18.84
C ARG A 106 -16.36 0.70 18.69
N LYS A 107 -17.15 0.04 17.83
CA LYS A 107 -16.84 -1.33 17.43
C LYS A 107 -15.49 -1.32 16.69
N PRO A 108 -14.60 -2.27 16.98
CA PRO A 108 -13.32 -2.36 16.30
C PRO A 108 -13.54 -2.63 14.80
N TYR A 109 -12.72 -2.01 13.95
CA TYR A 109 -12.80 -2.26 12.51
C TYR A 109 -12.32 -3.68 12.21
N SER A 110 -13.06 -4.38 11.34
CA SER A 110 -12.63 -5.72 10.88
C SER A 110 -11.44 -5.65 9.92
N TYR A 111 -11.38 -4.58 9.12
CA TYR A 111 -10.33 -4.33 8.14
C TYR A 111 -10.05 -2.83 8.05
N ALA A 112 -8.81 -2.48 7.76
CA ALA A 112 -8.40 -1.12 7.43
C ALA A 112 -7.49 -1.14 6.19
N PHE A 113 -7.53 -0.05 5.43
CA PHE A 113 -6.79 0.08 4.18
C PHE A 113 -6.12 1.45 4.14
N TRP A 114 -4.82 1.46 3.85
CA TRP A 114 -4.11 2.67 3.50
C TRP A 114 -4.45 3.01 2.07
N MET A 115 -4.67 4.29 1.77
CA MET A 115 -4.87 4.73 0.41
C MET A 115 -4.26 6.10 0.20
N ASP A 116 -3.37 6.21 -0.78
CA ASP A 116 -2.88 7.50 -1.24
C ASP A 116 -4.04 8.27 -1.88
N ILE A 117 -4.25 9.53 -1.51
CA ILE A 117 -5.34 10.35 -2.07
C ILE A 117 -5.23 10.51 -3.60
N GLY A 118 -4.00 10.52 -4.10
CA GLY A 118 -3.68 10.56 -5.54
C GLY A 118 -4.03 9.28 -6.30
N THR A 119 -4.68 8.31 -5.67
CA THR A 119 -5.33 7.16 -6.33
C THR A 119 -6.54 7.62 -7.16
N PHE A 120 -7.25 8.65 -6.71
CA PHE A 120 -8.46 9.17 -7.38
C PHE A 120 -8.15 10.44 -8.16
N ARG A 121 -7.54 10.28 -9.33
CA ARG A 121 -7.18 11.41 -10.21
C ARG A 121 -8.28 11.82 -11.20
N ARG A 122 -9.39 11.09 -11.18
CA ARG A 122 -10.53 11.24 -12.09
C ARG A 122 -11.82 10.88 -11.33
N PRO A 123 -13.00 11.37 -11.74
CA PRO A 123 -14.25 11.11 -11.01
C PRO A 123 -14.67 9.65 -11.05
N HIS A 124 -15.26 9.13 -9.98
CA HIS A 124 -15.53 7.70 -9.86
C HIS A 124 -16.84 7.44 -9.12
N ALA A 125 -17.36 6.22 -9.24
CA ALA A 125 -18.61 5.82 -8.57
C ALA A 125 -18.39 5.09 -7.22
N PHE A 126 -17.14 4.90 -6.78
CA PHE A 126 -16.79 4.14 -5.57
C PHE A 126 -17.23 4.81 -4.27
N ARG A 127 -18.48 4.60 -3.86
CA ARG A 127 -19.06 5.13 -2.62
C ARG A 127 -18.95 4.14 -1.47
N ARG A 128 -19.24 2.87 -1.70
CA ARG A 128 -19.28 1.82 -0.64
C ARG A 128 -18.04 0.94 -0.70
N TRP A 129 -16.91 1.55 -1.01
CA TRP A 129 -15.63 0.85 -1.06
C TRP A 129 -15.04 0.74 0.36
N PRO A 130 -14.40 -0.40 0.70
CA PRO A 130 -14.37 -1.64 -0.06
C PRO A 130 -15.67 -2.43 0.12
N GLU A 131 -15.99 -3.30 -0.83
CA GLU A 131 -17.10 -4.26 -0.70
C GLU A 131 -16.78 -5.27 0.42
N VAL A 132 -17.24 -5.00 1.65
CA VAL A 132 -16.90 -5.78 2.85
C VAL A 132 -17.19 -7.27 2.70
N GLY A 133 -18.30 -7.63 2.04
CA GLY A 133 -18.65 -9.03 1.78
C GLY A 133 -17.61 -9.74 0.90
N ALA A 134 -17.10 -9.05 -0.12
CA ALA A 134 -16.06 -9.58 -0.98
C ALA A 134 -14.69 -9.64 -0.28
N VAL A 135 -14.35 -8.63 0.53
CA VAL A 135 -13.13 -8.64 1.37
C VAL A 135 -13.11 -9.88 2.27
N ARG A 136 -14.19 -10.13 3.01
CA ARG A 136 -14.28 -11.30 3.92
C ARG A 136 -14.15 -12.63 3.19
N LYS A 137 -14.88 -12.81 2.07
CA LYS A 137 -14.81 -14.02 1.25
C LYS A 137 -13.38 -14.24 0.74
N PHE A 138 -12.75 -13.17 0.27
CA PHE A 138 -11.41 -13.22 -0.25
C PHE A 138 -10.38 -13.60 0.82
N TRP A 139 -10.37 -12.92 1.97
CA TRP A 139 -9.45 -13.25 3.07
C TRP A 139 -9.62 -14.69 3.56
N LYS A 140 -10.86 -15.19 3.62
CA LYS A 140 -11.13 -16.59 3.98
C LYS A 140 -10.53 -17.56 2.96
N SER A 141 -10.69 -17.29 1.66
CA SER A 141 -10.13 -18.12 0.59
C SER A 141 -8.61 -18.10 0.62
N ALA A 142 -8.03 -16.92 0.76
CA ALA A 142 -6.59 -16.70 0.83
C ALA A 142 -5.94 -17.37 2.05
N SER A 143 -6.61 -17.34 3.20
CA SER A 143 -6.18 -18.05 4.40
C SER A 143 -6.13 -19.56 4.16
N LYS A 144 -7.14 -20.12 3.50
CA LYS A 144 -7.16 -21.54 3.13
C LYS A 144 -6.04 -21.91 2.15
N GLU A 145 -5.77 -21.08 1.15
CA GLU A 145 -4.74 -21.33 0.13
C GLU A 145 -3.32 -21.23 0.69
N SER A 146 -3.04 -20.18 1.47
CA SER A 146 -1.70 -19.92 2.02
C SER A 146 -1.37 -20.73 3.27
N GLY A 147 -2.39 -21.30 3.94
CA GLY A 147 -2.25 -21.89 5.27
C GLY A 147 -2.00 -20.86 6.39
N THR A 148 -2.07 -19.56 6.09
CA THR A 148 -1.88 -18.48 7.08
C THR A 148 -3.24 -18.02 7.61
N PRO A 149 -3.41 -17.78 8.93
CA PRO A 149 -4.66 -17.26 9.48
C PRO A 149 -5.12 -15.97 8.78
N ALA A 150 -6.42 -15.78 8.62
CA ALA A 150 -6.94 -14.60 7.92
C ALA A 150 -6.54 -13.28 8.63
N GLU A 151 -6.52 -13.26 9.96
CA GLU A 151 -6.08 -12.09 10.73
C GLU A 151 -4.59 -11.75 10.59
N ASP A 152 -3.81 -12.62 9.96
CA ASP A 152 -2.37 -12.49 9.77
C ASP A 152 -1.98 -12.08 8.33
N LEU A 153 -2.95 -11.89 7.46
CA LEU A 153 -2.75 -11.60 6.03
C LEU A 153 -2.88 -10.11 5.72
N VAL A 154 -1.89 -9.60 4.97
CA VAL A 154 -1.84 -8.24 4.42
C VAL A 154 -2.05 -8.29 2.91
N ILE A 155 -2.91 -7.46 2.35
CA ILE A 155 -2.97 -7.26 0.90
C ILE A 155 -2.01 -6.15 0.49
N VAL A 156 -1.21 -6.39 -0.55
CA VAL A 156 -0.49 -5.35 -1.28
C VAL A 156 -0.62 -5.65 -2.78
N PRO A 157 -1.20 -4.75 -3.59
CA PRO A 157 -1.32 -4.97 -5.02
C PRO A 157 0.05 -4.91 -5.71
N ILE A 158 0.20 -5.71 -6.76
CA ILE A 158 1.38 -5.67 -7.63
C ILE A 158 0.94 -5.43 -9.07
N GLN A 159 1.80 -4.75 -9.81
CA GLN A 159 1.60 -4.55 -11.23
C GLN A 159 2.37 -5.59 -12.03
N TRP A 160 3.67 -5.68 -11.80
CA TRP A 160 4.58 -6.40 -12.67
C TRP A 160 5.03 -7.73 -12.09
N GLN A 161 5.57 -8.56 -12.96
CA GLN A 161 6.22 -9.80 -12.59
C GLN A 161 7.50 -9.51 -11.78
N PRO A 162 7.68 -10.15 -10.61
CA PRO A 162 8.99 -10.33 -9.99
C PRO A 162 10.04 -10.83 -10.99
N PRO A 163 11.15 -10.11 -11.23
CA PRO A 163 12.13 -10.51 -12.24
C PRO A 163 12.92 -11.72 -11.79
N GLU A 164 13.20 -12.64 -12.72
CA GLU A 164 13.95 -13.87 -12.44
C GLU A 164 15.35 -13.61 -11.85
N SER A 165 15.97 -12.47 -12.19
CA SER A 165 17.27 -12.04 -11.63
C SER A 165 17.28 -11.89 -10.10
N SER A 166 16.11 -11.75 -9.47
CA SER A 166 15.96 -11.67 -8.01
C SER A 166 15.78 -13.04 -7.33
N ARG A 167 15.90 -14.14 -8.07
CA ARG A 167 15.74 -15.52 -7.55
C ARG A 167 16.70 -15.85 -6.40
N THR A 168 17.93 -15.37 -6.48
CA THR A 168 18.99 -15.60 -5.49
C THR A 168 19.05 -14.53 -4.41
N TRP A 169 18.10 -13.58 -4.40
CA TRP A 169 18.05 -12.54 -3.39
C TRP A 169 17.91 -13.14 -1.99
N ASN A 170 18.60 -12.55 -1.00
CA ASN A 170 18.45 -12.89 0.41
C ASN A 170 18.52 -11.64 1.29
N GLU A 171 18.16 -11.80 2.56
CA GLU A 171 18.05 -10.73 3.55
C GLU A 171 19.28 -9.80 3.62
N SER A 172 20.48 -10.34 3.45
CA SER A 172 21.74 -9.60 3.56
C SER A 172 21.98 -8.64 2.40
N MET A 173 21.37 -8.87 1.24
CA MET A 173 21.54 -8.07 0.03
C MET A 173 20.85 -6.70 0.12
N GLY A 174 20.00 -6.49 1.11
CA GLY A 174 19.34 -5.20 1.32
C GLY A 174 17.99 -5.07 0.63
N PRO A 175 17.42 -3.86 0.62
CA PRO A 175 16.15 -3.57 -0.05
C PRO A 175 16.17 -3.98 -1.54
N LEU A 176 15.00 -4.34 -2.07
CA LEU A 176 14.86 -4.83 -3.45
C LEU A 176 14.25 -3.73 -4.33
N ASP A 177 15.11 -2.88 -4.92
CA ASP A 177 14.70 -1.72 -5.74
C ASP A 177 14.20 -2.15 -7.13
N ILE A 178 12.96 -2.63 -7.19
CA ILE A 178 12.32 -3.16 -8.39
C ILE A 178 10.89 -2.63 -8.47
N ASP A 179 10.50 -2.10 -9.63
CA ASP A 179 9.16 -1.54 -9.81
C ASP A 179 8.15 -2.66 -10.08
N PHE A 180 7.62 -3.32 -9.03
CA PHE A 180 6.50 -4.27 -9.20
C PHE A 180 5.41 -4.17 -8.14
N ALA A 181 5.73 -3.91 -6.86
CA ALA A 181 4.73 -3.54 -5.87
C ALA A 181 4.11 -2.18 -6.20
N ILE A 182 2.86 -1.95 -5.80
CA ILE A 182 2.19 -0.65 -5.97
C ILE A 182 2.08 0.02 -4.59
N GLY A 183 2.76 1.16 -4.41
CA GLY A 183 2.86 1.89 -3.14
C GLY A 183 1.57 2.54 -2.63
N SER A 184 0.54 2.69 -3.47
CA SER A 184 -0.65 3.50 -3.12
C SER A 184 -1.64 2.84 -2.18
N MET A 185 -1.58 1.52 -1.98
CA MET A 185 -2.55 0.82 -1.13
C MET A 185 -1.94 -0.41 -0.48
N PHE A 186 -2.32 -0.63 0.77
CA PHE A 186 -2.23 -1.92 1.43
C PHE A 186 -3.38 -2.01 2.45
N GLY A 187 -3.64 -3.20 2.97
CA GLY A 187 -4.64 -3.33 4.03
C GLY A 187 -4.71 -4.72 4.64
N GLY A 188 -5.51 -4.85 5.67
CA GLY A 188 -5.68 -6.09 6.41
C GLY A 188 -6.47 -5.88 7.70
N THR A 189 -6.45 -6.87 8.57
CA THR A 189 -7.03 -6.73 9.91
C THR A 189 -6.13 -5.89 10.81
N PRO A 190 -6.63 -5.38 11.96
CA PRO A 190 -5.79 -4.64 12.89
C PRO A 190 -4.53 -5.41 13.34
N LYS A 191 -4.65 -6.71 13.60
CA LYS A 191 -3.52 -7.58 13.97
C LYS A 191 -2.49 -7.67 12.83
N ALA A 192 -2.94 -7.82 11.59
CA ALA A 192 -2.06 -7.84 10.42
C ALA A 192 -1.33 -6.49 10.25
N MET A 193 -2.01 -5.37 10.49
CA MET A 193 -1.42 -4.03 10.37
C MET A 193 -0.41 -3.72 11.48
N GLU A 194 -0.67 -4.19 12.70
CA GLU A 194 0.31 -4.13 13.79
C GLU A 194 1.58 -4.91 13.41
N TRP A 195 1.44 -6.15 12.96
CA TRP A 195 2.58 -6.95 12.47
C TRP A 195 3.30 -6.26 11.32
N TRP A 196 2.56 -5.68 10.37
CA TRP A 196 3.11 -4.99 9.21
C TRP A 196 3.96 -3.78 9.61
N ASN A 197 3.50 -3.00 10.60
CA ASN A 197 4.26 -1.89 11.17
C ASN A 197 5.58 -2.37 11.80
N LYS A 198 5.53 -3.42 12.63
CA LYS A 198 6.72 -3.98 13.29
C LYS A 198 7.75 -4.47 12.29
N VAL A 199 7.34 -5.31 11.34
CA VAL A 199 8.26 -5.86 10.33
C VAL A 199 8.81 -4.75 9.43
N TYR A 200 7.99 -3.80 8.99
CA TYR A 200 8.45 -2.69 8.16
C TYR A 200 9.57 -1.91 8.86
N PHE A 201 9.37 -1.47 10.11
CA PHE A 201 10.39 -0.68 10.81
C PHE A 201 11.60 -1.49 11.28
N THR A 202 11.44 -2.79 11.54
CA THR A 202 12.56 -3.70 11.80
C THR A 202 13.56 -3.66 10.63
N TYR A 203 13.06 -3.85 9.41
CA TYR A 203 13.92 -3.89 8.22
C TYR A 203 14.32 -2.50 7.74
N PHE A 204 13.44 -1.50 7.86
CA PHE A 204 13.76 -0.12 7.51
C PHE A 204 14.97 0.37 8.33
N TYR A 205 14.96 0.17 9.66
CA TYR A 205 16.09 0.52 10.51
C TYR A 205 17.33 -0.29 10.20
N HIS A 206 17.20 -1.61 10.05
CA HIS A 206 18.34 -2.45 9.70
C HIS A 206 19.04 -2.01 8.40
N TYR A 207 18.27 -1.74 7.35
CA TYR A 207 18.84 -1.36 6.05
C TYR A 207 19.35 0.08 6.03
N ILE A 208 18.63 1.03 6.62
CA ILE A 208 19.06 2.43 6.64
C ILE A 208 20.31 2.63 7.52
N ASP A 209 20.46 1.86 8.60
CA ASP A 209 21.67 1.87 9.45
C ASP A 209 22.90 1.31 8.76
N ARG A 210 22.71 0.46 7.75
CA ARG A 210 23.77 -0.02 6.86
C ARG A 210 24.06 0.93 5.70
N GLY A 211 23.41 2.10 5.67
CA GLY A 211 23.58 3.07 4.60
C GLY A 211 22.97 2.63 3.27
N LEU A 212 22.02 1.68 3.26
CA LEU A 212 21.35 1.25 2.04
C LEU A 212 20.21 2.21 1.64
N PHE A 213 19.76 2.10 0.39
CA PHE A 213 18.63 2.91 -0.10
C PHE A 213 17.30 2.31 0.33
N VAL A 214 16.56 3.05 1.16
CA VAL A 214 15.23 2.68 1.70
C VAL A 214 14.17 3.74 1.38
N GLY A 215 14.51 4.72 0.53
CA GLY A 215 13.71 5.93 0.34
C GLY A 215 12.31 5.65 -0.21
N LYS A 216 12.14 4.62 -1.05
CA LYS A 216 10.85 4.22 -1.63
C LYS A 216 10.23 3.08 -0.81
N ASP A 217 8.93 3.20 -0.54
CA ASP A 217 8.14 2.17 0.14
C ASP A 217 8.17 0.84 -0.62
N GLN A 218 8.02 0.87 -1.95
CA GLN A 218 8.06 -0.30 -2.83
C GLN A 218 9.35 -1.11 -2.65
N THR A 219 10.52 -0.45 -2.60
CA THR A 219 11.83 -1.09 -2.43
C THR A 219 11.91 -1.90 -1.13
N MET A 220 11.29 -1.39 -0.06
CA MET A 220 11.18 -2.08 1.22
C MET A 220 10.16 -3.22 1.16
N TRP A 221 8.96 -2.97 0.62
CA TRP A 221 7.89 -3.96 0.57
C TRP A 221 8.28 -5.19 -0.25
N ASN A 222 8.98 -4.98 -1.36
CA ASN A 222 9.52 -6.04 -2.19
C ASN A 222 10.45 -7.00 -1.42
N ALA A 223 11.36 -6.48 -0.60
CA ALA A 223 12.22 -7.31 0.23
C ALA A 223 11.40 -8.13 1.24
N LEU A 224 10.39 -7.50 1.84
CA LEU A 224 9.50 -8.16 2.81
C LEU A 224 8.62 -9.25 2.17
N PHE A 225 8.29 -9.12 0.88
CA PHE A 225 7.61 -10.17 0.13
C PHE A 225 8.46 -11.43 -0.01
N TRP A 226 9.79 -11.31 -0.16
CA TRP A 226 10.68 -12.48 -0.24
C TRP A 226 10.83 -13.15 1.12
N LEU A 227 10.89 -12.36 2.19
CA LEU A 227 11.10 -12.86 3.55
C LEU A 227 9.84 -13.47 4.17
N TYR A 228 8.66 -12.91 3.85
CA TYR A 228 7.39 -13.33 4.45
C TYR A 228 6.29 -13.57 3.41
N PRO A 229 6.52 -14.32 2.32
CA PRO A 229 5.56 -14.41 1.20
C PRO A 229 4.22 -15.01 1.60
N LYS A 230 4.18 -15.83 2.66
CA LYS A 230 2.94 -16.40 3.20
C LYS A 230 2.03 -15.39 3.90
N ARG A 231 2.58 -14.24 4.31
CA ARG A 231 1.85 -13.16 5.00
C ARG A 231 1.20 -12.17 4.03
N PHE A 232 1.54 -12.24 2.75
CA PHE A 232 1.05 -11.31 1.75
C PHE A 232 0.11 -11.95 0.75
N LEU A 233 -0.95 -11.20 0.47
CA LEU A 233 -1.88 -11.41 -0.60
C LEU A 233 -1.71 -10.31 -1.63
N THR A 234 -2.00 -10.62 -2.88
CA THR A 234 -1.90 -9.64 -3.93
C THR A 234 -2.98 -9.81 -4.98
N VAL A 235 -3.29 -8.70 -5.63
CA VAL A 235 -3.95 -8.67 -6.92
C VAL A 235 -2.86 -8.27 -7.92
N TRP A 236 -2.54 -9.18 -8.84
CA TRP A 236 -1.48 -8.97 -9.81
C TRP A 236 -2.07 -8.43 -11.11
N ALA A 237 -2.12 -7.11 -11.25
CA ALA A 237 -2.82 -6.45 -12.35
C ALA A 237 -2.42 -6.99 -13.73
N ASN A 238 -1.13 -7.33 -13.91
CA ASN A 238 -0.61 -7.95 -15.12
C ASN A 238 -0.28 -9.46 -14.97
N ASP A 239 -1.13 -10.24 -14.32
CA ASP A 239 -0.96 -11.71 -14.20
C ASP A 239 -0.97 -12.37 -15.60
N PRO A 240 0.16 -12.95 -16.06
CA PRO A 240 0.29 -13.51 -17.40
C PRO A 240 -0.65 -14.70 -17.66
N GLU A 241 -1.07 -15.43 -16.63
CA GLU A 241 -2.03 -16.53 -16.81
C GLU A 241 -3.45 -16.02 -17.09
N THR A 242 -3.78 -14.80 -16.65
CA THR A 242 -5.06 -14.16 -16.98
C THR A 242 -4.97 -13.28 -18.23
N MET A 243 -3.77 -13.15 -18.81
CA MET A 243 -3.46 -12.27 -19.93
C MET A 243 -2.44 -12.89 -20.91
N PRO A 244 -2.73 -14.05 -21.52
CA PRO A 244 -1.83 -14.65 -22.49
C PRO A 244 -1.74 -13.77 -23.75
N GLY A 245 -0.54 -13.24 -24.06
CA GLY A 245 -0.22 -12.65 -25.35
C GLY A 245 -0.59 -11.17 -25.59
N GLN A 246 -0.85 -10.38 -24.54
CA GLN A 246 -1.19 -8.95 -24.69
C GLN A 246 -0.02 -8.01 -24.35
N ASN A 247 0.04 -6.87 -25.03
CA ASN A 247 1.03 -5.81 -24.76
C ASN A 247 0.74 -5.13 -23.40
N ARG A 248 1.74 -4.43 -22.84
CA ARG A 248 1.55 -3.56 -21.66
C ARG A 248 0.38 -2.60 -21.90
N GLY A 249 -0.56 -2.48 -20.96
CA GLY A 249 -1.72 -1.56 -21.09
C GLY A 249 -2.98 -2.16 -21.70
N GLU A 250 -2.99 -3.44 -22.11
CA GLU A 250 -4.16 -4.08 -22.75
C GLU A 250 -4.79 -5.19 -21.88
N GLY A 251 -4.21 -5.40 -20.70
CA GLY A 251 -4.55 -6.47 -19.78
C GLY A 251 -5.90 -6.32 -19.08
N ALA A 252 -6.47 -7.45 -18.68
CA ALA A 252 -7.73 -7.50 -17.94
C ALA A 252 -7.70 -6.72 -16.60
N GLY A 253 -6.52 -6.55 -16.00
CA GLY A 253 -6.27 -5.70 -14.84
C GLY A 253 -5.60 -4.35 -15.12
N ASP A 254 -5.15 -4.10 -16.35
CA ASP A 254 -4.50 -2.85 -16.77
C ASP A 254 -5.44 -2.02 -17.64
N CYS A 255 -6.65 -1.79 -17.13
CA CYS A 255 -7.74 -1.23 -17.92
C CYS A 255 -7.63 0.28 -18.19
N GLY A 256 -6.50 0.94 -17.96
CA GLY A 256 -6.35 2.40 -18.19
C GLY A 256 -5.73 3.17 -17.03
N GLY A 257 -5.16 2.44 -16.06
CA GLY A 257 -4.45 3.03 -14.91
C GLY A 257 -4.24 2.02 -13.79
N TRP A 258 -3.07 1.39 -13.76
CA TRP A 258 -2.67 0.42 -12.73
C TRP A 258 -2.70 0.96 -11.29
N TRP A 259 -2.48 2.27 -11.11
CA TRP A 259 -2.55 2.93 -9.79
C TRP A 259 -3.93 2.85 -9.12
N GLY A 260 -5.01 2.59 -9.88
CA GLY A 260 -6.38 2.54 -9.34
C GLY A 260 -7.06 1.18 -9.46
N TYR A 261 -6.43 0.19 -10.13
CA TYR A 261 -7.07 -1.09 -10.44
C TYR A 261 -7.54 -1.84 -9.19
N TYR A 262 -6.78 -1.80 -8.10
CA TYR A 262 -7.15 -2.46 -6.86
C TYR A 262 -8.37 -1.82 -6.18
N VAL A 263 -8.60 -0.51 -6.39
CA VAL A 263 -9.81 0.15 -5.90
C VAL A 263 -11.01 -0.41 -6.65
N TYR A 264 -10.91 -0.46 -7.98
CA TYR A 264 -11.88 -1.15 -8.82
C TYR A 264 -12.07 -2.60 -8.34
N TRP A 265 -11.00 -3.37 -8.11
CA TRP A 265 -11.09 -4.79 -7.75
C TRP A 265 -11.85 -5.06 -6.45
N LEU A 266 -11.70 -4.16 -5.47
CA LEU A 266 -12.38 -4.20 -4.17
C LEU A 266 -13.76 -3.53 -4.17
N ALA A 267 -14.17 -2.87 -5.24
CA ALA A 267 -15.43 -2.13 -5.29
C ALA A 267 -16.66 -3.04 -5.54
N PRO A 268 -17.86 -2.62 -5.08
CA PRO A 268 -19.11 -3.31 -5.39
C PRO A 268 -19.36 -3.41 -6.90
N PRO A 269 -19.98 -4.49 -7.41
CA PRO A 269 -20.22 -4.68 -8.84
C PRO A 269 -20.89 -3.50 -9.55
N THR A 270 -21.90 -2.87 -8.92
CA THR A 270 -22.62 -1.72 -9.50
C THR A 270 -21.72 -0.49 -9.64
N GLU A 271 -20.82 -0.25 -8.69
CA GLU A 271 -19.91 0.90 -8.69
C GLU A 271 -18.72 0.67 -9.65
N ARG A 272 -18.32 -0.59 -9.83
CA ARG A 272 -17.37 -1.01 -10.86
C ARG A 272 -17.89 -0.68 -12.25
N SER A 273 -19.10 -1.14 -12.60
CA SER A 273 -19.69 -0.89 -13.92
C SER A 273 -19.89 0.61 -14.18
N ALA A 274 -20.39 1.37 -13.19
CA ALA A 274 -20.54 2.81 -13.35
C ALA A 274 -19.19 3.54 -13.55
N THR A 275 -18.13 3.10 -12.89
CA THR A 275 -16.79 3.67 -13.09
C THR A 275 -16.17 3.23 -14.43
N GLU A 276 -16.47 2.02 -14.92
CA GLU A 276 -16.00 1.54 -16.22
C GLU A 276 -16.50 2.40 -17.38
N ASP A 277 -17.77 2.80 -17.34
CA ASP A 277 -18.37 3.67 -18.35
C ASP A 277 -17.69 5.05 -18.41
N GLU A 278 -17.16 5.51 -17.28
CA GLU A 278 -16.45 6.78 -17.16
C GLU A 278 -14.96 6.67 -17.53
N PHE A 279 -14.26 5.65 -17.01
CA PHE A 279 -12.81 5.55 -17.09
C PHE A 279 -12.31 4.86 -18.35
N PHE A 280 -13.05 3.86 -18.83
CA PHE A 280 -12.47 2.83 -19.66
C PHE A 280 -13.28 2.59 -20.94
N LYS A 281 -13.68 3.69 -21.61
CA LYS A 281 -14.53 3.72 -22.83
C LYS A 281 -14.19 2.68 -23.91
N TYR A 282 -12.96 2.15 -23.94
CA TYR A 282 -12.51 1.17 -24.92
C TYR A 282 -11.98 -0.16 -24.33
N VAL A 283 -11.83 -0.29 -23.00
CA VAL A 283 -11.29 -1.49 -22.34
C VAL A 283 -12.12 -1.84 -21.10
N ARG A 284 -12.85 -2.95 -21.12
CA ARG A 284 -13.55 -3.39 -19.89
C ARG A 284 -12.56 -4.00 -18.90
N CYS A 285 -12.44 -3.40 -17.71
CA CYS A 285 -11.76 -4.05 -16.60
C CYS A 285 -12.42 -5.39 -16.29
N ARG A 286 -11.63 -6.36 -15.85
CA ARG A 286 -12.16 -7.57 -15.25
C ARG A 286 -11.57 -7.72 -13.86
N ARG A 287 -12.35 -8.29 -12.96
CA ARG A 287 -11.85 -8.68 -11.65
C ARG A 287 -11.04 -9.97 -11.82
N ILE A 288 -9.72 -9.85 -11.77
CA ILE A 288 -8.82 -11.02 -11.81
C ILE A 288 -8.83 -11.74 -10.46
N ARG A 289 -8.24 -12.93 -10.40
CA ARG A 289 -8.03 -13.62 -9.12
C ARG A 289 -7.00 -12.88 -8.28
N ALA A 290 -7.13 -13.00 -6.97
CA ALA A 290 -6.04 -12.65 -6.07
C ALA A 290 -5.23 -13.90 -5.74
N LEU A 291 -3.97 -13.70 -5.37
CA LEU A 291 -2.97 -14.75 -5.18
C LEU A 291 -2.24 -14.52 -3.85
N SER A 292 -1.71 -15.59 -3.26
CA SER A 292 -0.66 -15.42 -2.26
C SER A 292 0.62 -14.92 -2.94
N MET A 293 1.43 -14.13 -2.23
CA MET A 293 2.72 -13.70 -2.75
C MET A 293 3.66 -14.90 -2.95
N GLU A 294 3.56 -15.94 -2.12
CA GLU A 294 4.30 -17.19 -2.34
C GLU A 294 3.95 -17.84 -3.67
N THR A 295 2.66 -17.89 -4.03
CA THR A 295 2.20 -18.40 -5.32
C THR A 295 2.80 -17.59 -6.47
N VAL A 296 2.81 -16.26 -6.36
CA VAL A 296 3.44 -15.38 -7.36
C VAL A 296 4.92 -15.70 -7.49
N LEU A 297 5.68 -15.69 -6.40
CA LEU A 297 7.13 -15.91 -6.42
C LEU A 297 7.52 -17.29 -6.92
N ARG A 298 6.79 -18.35 -6.56
CA ARG A 298 7.05 -19.70 -7.09
C ARG A 298 6.76 -19.82 -8.58
N ARG A 299 5.77 -19.09 -9.11
CA ARG A 299 5.50 -19.08 -10.55
C ARG A 299 6.60 -18.36 -11.33
N THR A 300 7.15 -17.30 -10.77
CA THR A 300 8.07 -16.41 -11.49
C THR A 300 9.54 -16.79 -11.29
N LEU A 301 9.90 -17.32 -10.12
CA LEU A 301 11.27 -17.71 -9.76
C LEU A 301 11.49 -19.23 -9.85
N GLY A 302 10.44 -19.98 -10.19
CA GLY A 302 10.43 -21.44 -10.33
C GLY A 302 9.79 -22.16 -9.14
N GLY A 303 9.07 -23.26 -9.42
CA GLY A 303 8.23 -23.95 -8.41
C GLY A 303 9.00 -24.47 -7.18
N GLN A 304 10.30 -24.72 -7.33
CA GLN A 304 11.22 -25.15 -6.28
C GLN A 304 11.87 -23.98 -5.53
N TRP A 305 11.50 -22.73 -5.82
CA TRP A 305 12.00 -21.59 -5.06
C TRP A 305 11.57 -21.68 -3.60
N VAL A 306 12.50 -21.37 -2.71
CA VAL A 306 12.32 -21.38 -1.25
C VAL A 306 12.59 -19.97 -0.75
N PRO A 307 11.68 -19.37 0.05
CA PRO A 307 11.92 -18.05 0.60
C PRO A 307 13.16 -18.03 1.51
N PRO A 308 13.96 -16.96 1.47
CA PRO A 308 15.01 -16.73 2.47
C PRO A 308 14.42 -16.72 3.87
N VAL A 309 15.18 -17.21 4.84
CA VAL A 309 14.76 -17.21 6.25
C VAL A 309 15.05 -15.83 6.85
N PRO A 310 14.04 -15.09 7.34
CA PRO A 310 14.28 -13.84 8.05
C PRO A 310 15.03 -14.13 9.36
N SER A 311 16.10 -13.38 9.63
CA SER A 311 16.94 -13.57 10.82
C SER A 311 16.76 -12.49 11.88
N LEU A 312 16.14 -11.36 11.53
CA LEU A 312 16.01 -10.22 12.43
C LEU A 312 14.86 -10.41 13.44
N PRO A 313 15.08 -10.15 14.75
CA PRO A 313 13.99 -10.07 15.70
C PRO A 313 13.12 -8.84 15.40
N LEU A 314 11.81 -9.03 15.43
CA LEU A 314 10.88 -7.91 15.22
C LEU A 314 10.96 -6.94 16.40
N ILE A 315 10.95 -5.65 16.08
CA ILE A 315 10.94 -4.57 17.07
C ILE A 315 9.56 -3.90 17.14
N ASP A 316 9.28 -3.28 18.27
CA ASP A 316 8.22 -2.28 18.37
C ASP A 316 8.79 -0.92 17.95
N PRO A 317 8.25 -0.28 16.89
CA PRO A 317 8.69 1.07 16.53
C PRO A 317 8.27 2.09 17.61
N PRO A 318 8.94 3.27 17.67
CA PRO A 318 8.54 4.34 18.60
C PRO A 318 7.05 4.66 18.48
N ALA A 319 6.38 4.79 19.63
CA ALA A 319 4.94 5.07 19.70
C ALA A 319 4.60 6.54 19.32
N ALA A 320 3.33 6.75 18.97
CA ALA A 320 2.73 8.06 18.68
C ALA A 320 2.48 8.90 19.93
#